data_AF-A0A7Y2Z7V9-F1
#
_entry.id   AF-A0A7Y2Z7V9-F1
#
_cell.length_a   1.000
_cell.length_b   1.000
_cell.length_c   1.000
_cell.angle_alpha   90.00
_cell.angle_beta   90.00
_cell.angle_gamma   90.00
#
_symmetry.space_group_name_H-M   'P 1'
#
loop_
_entity.id
_entity.type
_entity.pdbx_description
1 polymer ?
#
loop_
_entity_poly.entity_id
_entity_poly.type
_entity_poly.pdbx_seq_one_letter_code
_entity_poly.pdbx_strand_id
1 'polypeptide(L)'
;ALIKLLNNEIDGIISDYPFCKVSEFRYRDRGFSVYEKILSYEQLGIGVSAEDPLFINLLTNYLNLLVGSGALKAMQEFWFKSSDWIPSLPDLTILKDF
;
A
#
# COMPACT_ATOMS: atom_id res chain seq x y z
N ALA A 1 -8.46 11.58 -3.76
CA ALA A 1 -7.21 12.38 -3.87
C ALA A 1 -6.49 12.13 -5.20
N LEU A 2 -6.10 10.89 -5.53
CA LEU A 2 -5.37 10.57 -6.77
C LEU A 2 -6.04 11.07 -8.05
N ILE A 3 -7.36 10.88 -8.18
CA ILE A 3 -8.14 11.36 -9.33
C ILE A 3 -8.08 12.89 -9.44
N LYS A 4 -8.16 13.61 -8.32
CA LYS A 4 -8.03 15.08 -8.29
C LYS A 4 -6.66 15.54 -8.75
N LEU A 5 -5.60 14.85 -8.32
CA LEU A 5 -4.23 15.13 -8.77
C LEU A 5 -4.06 14.83 -10.27
N LEU A 6 -4.63 13.74 -10.77
CA LEU A 6 -4.64 13.42 -12.21
C LEU A 6 -5.43 14.44 -13.05
N ASN A 7 -6.41 15.12 -12.46
CA ASN A 7 -7.18 16.19 -13.11
C ASN A 7 -6.57 17.59 -12.89
N ASN A 8 -5.40 17.71 -12.26
CA ASN A 8 -4.77 18.99 -11.88
C ASN A 8 -5.63 19.87 -10.95
N GLU A 9 -6.47 19.28 -10.10
CA GLU A 9 -7.28 19.99 -9.10
C GLU A 9 -6.53 20.22 -7.78
N ILE A 10 -5.45 19.47 -7.55
CA ILE A 10 -4.55 19.59 -6.39
C ILE A 10 -3.11 19.40 -6.86
N ASP A 11 -2.13 19.90 -6.09
CA ASP A 11 -0.72 19.90 -6.48
C ASP A 11 0.08 18.68 -5.98
N GLY A 12 -0.44 17.94 -5.00
CA GLY A 12 0.28 16.82 -4.42
C GLY A 12 -0.55 15.97 -3.44
N ILE A 13 -0.02 14.80 -3.12
CA ILE A 13 -0.58 13.84 -2.17
C ILE A 13 0.53 13.36 -1.25
N ILE A 14 0.23 13.23 0.03
CA ILE A 14 1.07 12.52 1.00
C ILE A 14 0.38 11.19 1.30
N SER A 15 1.07 10.08 1.07
CA SER A 15 0.60 8.72 1.37
C SER A 15 1.78 7.84 1.76
N ASP A 16 1.48 6.62 2.19
CA ASP A 16 2.42 5.53 2.31
C ASP A 16 3.21 5.30 1.01
N TYR A 17 4.46 4.86 1.18
CA TYR A 17 5.39 4.65 0.06
C TYR A 17 4.86 3.66 -0.99
N PRO A 18 4.26 2.51 -0.63
CA PRO A 18 3.67 1.60 -1.61
C PRO A 18 2.63 2.25 -2.52
N PHE A 19 1.66 2.98 -1.95
CA PHE A 19 0.66 3.69 -2.74
C PHE A 19 1.30 4.65 -3.74
N CYS A 20 2.28 5.43 -3.29
CA CYS A 20 3.03 6.36 -4.12
C CYS A 20 3.73 5.64 -5.28
N LYS A 21 4.49 4.56 -5.02
CA LYS A 21 5.21 3.82 -6.08
C LYS A 21 4.29 3.12 -7.07
N VAL A 22 3.17 2.56 -6.62
CA VAL A 22 2.16 1.99 -7.53
C VAL A 22 1.56 3.08 -8.39
N SER A 23 1.22 4.24 -7.82
CA SER A 23 0.67 5.37 -8.57
C SER A 23 1.66 5.90 -9.62
N GLU A 24 2.94 6.04 -9.26
CA GLU A 24 4.01 6.38 -10.22
C GLU A 24 4.08 5.37 -11.36
N PHE A 25 4.12 4.07 -11.06
CA PHE A 25 4.20 3.04 -12.10
C PHE A 25 3.02 3.12 -13.08
N ARG A 26 1.80 3.33 -12.57
CA ARG A 26 0.58 3.37 -13.39
C ARG A 26 0.42 4.63 -14.23
N TYR A 27 0.91 5.77 -13.74
CA TYR A 27 0.65 7.08 -14.34
C TYR A 27 1.92 7.84 -14.72
N ARG A 28 3.08 7.17 -14.80
CA ARG A 28 4.36 7.77 -15.22
C ARG A 28 4.23 8.55 -16.53
N ASP A 29 3.51 7.99 -17.49
CA ASP A 29 3.29 8.61 -18.81
C ASP A 29 2.42 9.88 -18.75
N ARG A 30 1.75 10.14 -17.62
CA ARG A 30 0.98 11.36 -17.35
C ARG A 30 1.75 12.37 -16.51
N GLY A 31 3.06 12.19 -16.34
CA GLY A 31 3.94 13.12 -15.62
C GLY A 31 3.92 12.97 -14.09
N PHE A 32 3.33 11.90 -13.57
CA PHE A 32 3.39 11.60 -12.13
C PHE A 32 4.80 11.16 -11.74
N SER A 33 5.36 11.81 -10.72
CA SER A 33 6.61 11.39 -10.07
C SER A 33 6.43 11.38 -8.56
N VAL A 34 7.08 10.42 -7.90
CA VAL A 34 7.10 10.36 -6.44
C VAL A 34 8.34 11.09 -5.94
N TYR A 35 8.13 11.99 -4.99
CA TYR A 35 9.24 12.59 -4.27
C TYR A 35 9.85 11.54 -3.32
N GLU A 36 11.05 11.07 -3.60
CA GLU A 36 11.66 9.90 -2.93
C GLU A 36 12.07 10.13 -1.47
N LYS A 37 11.88 11.34 -0.92
CA LYS A 37 12.19 11.61 0.48
C LYS A 37 11.13 10.98 1.38
N ILE A 38 11.46 9.82 1.93
CA ILE A 38 10.70 9.18 3.01
C ILE A 38 10.65 10.16 4.20
N LEU A 39 9.46 10.62 4.55
CA LEU A 39 9.24 11.59 5.64
C LEU A 39 9.40 10.95 7.02
N SER A 40 8.89 9.72 7.17
CA SER A 40 8.89 8.93 8.40
C SER A 40 9.04 7.45 8.07
N TYR A 41 9.63 6.68 9.00
CA TYR A 41 9.51 5.23 9.00
C TYR A 41 8.34 4.84 9.90
N GLU A 42 7.32 4.20 9.34
CA GLU A 42 6.10 3.84 10.05
C GLU A 42 6.03 2.33 10.27
N GLN A 43 5.90 1.92 11.53
CA GLN A 43 5.63 0.54 11.86
C GLN A 43 4.13 0.28 11.66
N LEU A 44 3.80 -0.65 10.78
CA LEU A 44 2.43 -1.07 10.53
C LEU A 44 2.00 -2.11 11.57
N GLY A 45 0.77 -1.96 12.07
CA GLY A 45 0.14 -2.88 13.01
C GLY A 45 -1.33 -3.10 12.67
N ILE A 46 -1.94 -4.11 13.29
CA ILE A 46 -3.36 -4.39 13.15
C ILE A 46 -4.07 -3.89 14.41
N GLY A 47 -4.95 -2.90 14.24
CA GLY A 47 -5.78 -2.39 15.32
C GLY A 47 -6.89 -3.37 15.68
N VAL A 48 -6.98 -3.75 16.95
CA VAL A 48 -8.02 -4.67 17.48
C VAL A 48 -8.54 -4.14 18.82
N SER A 49 -9.72 -4.60 19.24
CA SER A 49 -10.25 -4.24 20.57
C SER A 49 -9.33 -4.75 21.68
N ALA A 50 -9.02 -3.87 22.64
CA ALA A 50 -8.24 -4.24 23.82
C ALA A 50 -9.00 -5.18 24.78
N GLU A 51 -10.32 -5.28 24.62
CA GLU A 51 -11.21 -6.07 25.49
C GLU A 51 -11.29 -7.55 25.07
N ASP A 52 -10.62 -7.96 23.98
CA ASP A 52 -10.61 -9.34 23.50
C ASP A 52 -9.20 -9.96 23.54
N PRO A 53 -8.72 -10.39 24.72
CA PRO A 53 -7.38 -10.96 24.88
C PRO A 53 -7.22 -12.30 24.14
N LEU A 54 -8.30 -13.05 23.93
CA LEU A 54 -8.25 -14.32 23.20
C LEU A 54 -8.00 -14.07 21.72
N PHE A 55 -8.67 -13.09 21.13
CA PHE A 55 -8.44 -12.69 19.75
C PHE A 55 -7.05 -12.09 19.55
N ILE A 56 -6.57 -11.25 20.48
CA ILE A 56 -5.20 -10.72 20.45
C ILE A 56 -4.18 -11.86 20.44
N ASN A 57 -4.35 -12.86 21.31
CA ASN A 57 -3.45 -14.01 21.37
C ASN A 57 -3.51 -14.84 20.08
N LEU A 58 -4.71 -15.11 19.56
CA LEU A 58 -4.89 -15.83 18.30
C LEU A 58 -4.16 -15.11 17.16
N LEU A 59 -4.44 -13.82 16.98
CA LEU A 59 -3.85 -13.00 15.92
C LEU A 59 -2.32 -12.97 16.04
N THR A 60 -1.80 -12.78 17.25
CA THR A 60 -0.35 -12.78 17.52
C THR A 60 0.28 -14.12 17.12
N ASN A 61 -0.33 -15.24 17.46
CA ASN A 61 0.17 -16.57 17.09
C ASN A 61 0.16 -16.78 15.57
N TYR A 62 -0.87 -16.32 14.86
CA TYR A 62 -0.92 -16.38 13.40
C TYR A 62 0.15 -15.51 12.74
N LEU A 63 0.36 -14.28 13.23
CA LEU A 63 1.40 -13.40 12.70
C LEU A 63 2.80 -14.01 12.91
N ASN A 64 3.05 -14.58 14.10
CA ASN A 64 4.31 -15.28 14.39
C ASN A 64 4.51 -16.47 13.46
N LEU A 65 3.46 -17.23 13.15
CA LEU A 65 3.51 -18.33 12.19
C LEU A 65 3.84 -17.84 10.77
N LEU A 66 3.22 -16.74 10.31
CA LEU A 66 3.48 -16.16 8.99
C LEU A 66 4.93 -15.67 8.86
N VAL A 67 5.48 -15.09 9.92
CA VAL A 67 6.88 -14.67 9.98
C VAL A 67 7.80 -15.90 10.00
N GLY A 68 7.58 -16.83 10.93
CA GLY A 68 8.43 -17.99 11.15
C GLY A 68 8.45 -18.98 9.98
N SER A 69 7.35 -19.09 9.23
CA SER A 69 7.27 -19.91 8.01
C SER A 69 7.89 -19.24 6.78
N GLY A 70 8.19 -17.93 6.83
CA GLY A 70 8.65 -17.16 5.67
C GLY A 70 7.54 -16.73 4.70
N ALA A 71 6.27 -17.10 4.95
CA ALA A 71 5.14 -16.71 4.12
C ALA A 71 5.01 -15.18 4.01
N LEU A 72 5.20 -14.45 5.11
CA LEU A 72 5.16 -12.99 5.10
C LEU A 72 6.26 -12.40 4.21
N LYS A 73 7.47 -12.98 4.24
CA LYS A 73 8.58 -12.55 3.38
C LYS A 73 8.25 -12.79 1.91
N ALA A 74 7.71 -13.95 1.56
CA ALA A 74 7.29 -14.24 0.19
C ALA A 74 6.23 -13.25 -0.32
N MET A 75 5.26 -12.90 0.52
CA MET A 75 4.29 -11.83 0.22
C MET A 75 4.98 -10.48 -0.02
N GLN A 76 5.91 -10.08 0.84
CA GLN A 76 6.65 -8.82 0.67
C GLN A 76 7.44 -8.78 -0.63
N GLU A 77 8.05 -9.89 -1.03
CA GLU A 77 8.79 -9.99 -2.30
C GLU A 77 7.86 -9.85 -3.50
N PHE A 78 6.71 -10.53 -3.49
CA PHE A 78 5.73 -10.42 -4.57
C PHE A 78 5.16 -8.99 -4.68
N TRP A 79 4.67 -8.42 -3.60
CA TRP A 79 3.95 -7.14 -3.63
C TRP A 79 4.86 -5.92 -3.79
N PHE A 80 6.06 -5.93 -3.22
CA PHE A 80 6.92 -4.74 -3.16
C PHE A 80 8.21 -4.82 -3.99
N LYS A 81 8.63 -6.01 -4.43
CA LYS A 81 9.85 -6.16 -5.26
C LYS A 81 9.57 -6.52 -6.71
N SER A 82 8.34 -6.89 -7.05
CA SER A 82 7.89 -7.07 -8.44
C SER A 82 6.79 -6.05 -8.78
N SER A 83 6.82 -5.55 -10.01
CA SER A 83 5.76 -4.74 -10.60
C SER A 83 4.85 -5.53 -11.54
N ASP A 84 5.09 -6.83 -11.72
CA ASP A 84 4.44 -7.66 -12.75
C ASP A 84 2.93 -7.80 -12.54
N TRP A 85 2.47 -7.63 -11.30
CA TRP A 85 1.06 -7.67 -10.94
C TRP A 85 0.32 -6.35 -11.21
N ILE A 86 1.04 -5.22 -11.32
CA ILE A 86 0.43 -3.89 -11.45
C ILE A 86 -0.40 -3.74 -12.75
N PRO A 87 0.03 -4.26 -13.92
CA PRO A 87 -0.78 -4.24 -15.14
C PRO A 87 -2.12 -4.98 -15.02
N SER A 88 -2.27 -5.90 -14.05
CA SER A 88 -3.50 -6.65 -13.83
C SER A 88 -4.53 -5.89 -12.99
N LEU A 89 -4.18 -4.71 -12.47
CA LEU A 89 -5.10 -3.88 -11.68
C LEU A 89 -6.16 -3.19 -12.57
N PRO A 90 -7.40 -3.05 -12.08
CA PRO A 90 -8.42 -2.31 -12.79
C PRO A 90 -8.03 -0.83 -12.93
N ASP A 91 -8.41 -0.20 -14.04
CA ASP A 91 -8.26 1.25 -14.21
C ASP A 91 -9.02 1.98 -13.09
N LEU A 92 -8.33 2.80 -12.29
CA LEU A 92 -8.96 3.53 -11.18
C LEU A 92 -9.70 4.78 -11.66
N THR A 93 -9.50 5.21 -12.91
CA THR A 93 -10.23 6.35 -13.46
C THR A 93 -11.72 6.06 -13.66
N ILE A 94 -12.13 4.79 -13.65
CA ILE A 94 -13.55 4.39 -13.64
C ILE A 94 -14.29 4.87 -12.39
N LEU A 95 -13.56 5.20 -11.31
CA LEU A 95 -14.13 5.68 -10.06
C LEU A 95 -14.31 7.20 -10.03
N LYS A 96 -14.13 7.90 -11.17
CA LYS A 96 -14.21 9.37 -11.24
C LYS A 96 -15.60 9.91 -10.90
N ASP A 97 -16.63 9.09 -11.06
CA ASP A 97 -18.03 9.46 -10.82
C ASP A 97 -18.55 9.04 -9.43
N PHE A 98 -17.69 8.46 -8.59
CA PHE A 98 -17.96 8.12 -7.19
C PHE A 98 -17.25 9.09 -6.24
#